data_AF-A0AAD9CTY4-F1
#
_entry.id   AF-A0AAD9CTY4-F1
#
_cell.length_a   1.000
_cell.length_b   1.000
_cell.length_c   1.000
_cell.angle_alpha   90.00
_cell.angle_beta   90.00
_cell.angle_gamma   90.00
#
_symmetry.space_group_name_H-M   'P 1'
#
loop_
_entity.id
_entity.type
_entity.pdbx_description
1 polymer ?
#
loop_
_entity_poly.entity_id
_entity_poly.type
_entity_poly.pdbx_seq_one_letter_code
_entity_poly.pdbx_strand_id
1 'polypeptide(L)'
;MLPTPGSPSYIPSLLNHINSHDHLQSFSPDPILFSAILLDLIVDRGGLIVDLPRTTKVKEKRKVIQHLSAISTAVLGRTTRAISFDATVRPDQVGSLLLDHPEHPADVAADLKSHPQASISQTIIISGLEDLSGPSLLQLNDILVKRSLLVSPTEPARSPKVNLPPGLLLLWVRTAQVAPSPGWWLDHFVSSLALDPGALPAPPPRLATPPNPPIPPSYIDNLHTLLDFTHIHPPLAVHISNLFSATSSHPRLLPTLTGKAIRAFPLFVKAHRLLSAPFPLPPDWELALAVRDSRSGGEMGDKYGVGGGKGGVDTWARLAGEEPPPSVLTLQPVEEVGEDGWFATDENVRGVWNLCIRHRVRLRRPRGDIMWLMRHSAGEPLPVQDETKTRDHDVDTILDDILQRV
;
A
#
# COMPACT_ATOMS: atom_id res chain seq x y z
N MET A 1 5.75 -24.07 9.93
CA MET A 1 6.57 -23.66 8.75
C MET A 1 5.72 -22.68 7.95
N LEU A 2 6.32 -21.62 7.42
CA LEU A 2 5.59 -20.68 6.55
C LEU A 2 5.14 -21.39 5.27
N PRO A 3 3.94 -21.07 4.75
CA PRO A 3 3.50 -21.62 3.48
C PRO A 3 4.39 -21.12 2.34
N THR A 4 4.66 -21.96 1.36
CA THR A 4 5.34 -21.54 0.13
C THR A 4 4.40 -20.63 -0.68
N PRO A 5 4.85 -19.46 -1.18
CA PRO A 5 4.04 -18.62 -2.07
C PRO A 5 3.52 -19.41 -3.27
N GLY A 6 2.29 -19.15 -3.70
CA GLY A 6 1.67 -19.92 -4.79
C GLY A 6 1.22 -21.34 -4.42
N SER A 7 1.30 -21.75 -3.16
CA SER A 7 0.65 -22.98 -2.71
C SER A 7 -0.88 -22.85 -2.73
N PRO A 8 -1.63 -23.94 -2.98
CA PRO A 8 -3.08 -23.92 -2.85
C PRO A 8 -3.51 -23.48 -1.45
N SER A 9 -4.53 -22.61 -1.37
CA SER A 9 -4.99 -22.03 -0.10
C SER A 9 -3.90 -21.28 0.68
N TYR A 10 -3.00 -20.59 -0.04
CA TYR A 10 -1.89 -19.84 0.55
C TYR A 10 -2.31 -18.91 1.70
N ILE A 11 -3.27 -18.00 1.49
CA ILE A 11 -3.73 -17.07 2.53
C ILE A 11 -4.35 -17.80 3.73
N PRO A 12 -5.29 -18.76 3.57
CA PRO A 12 -5.76 -19.57 4.69
C PRO A 12 -4.65 -20.29 5.46
N SER A 13 -3.67 -20.88 4.76
CA SER A 13 -2.52 -21.54 5.36
C SER A 13 -1.62 -20.56 6.14
N LEU A 14 -1.43 -19.34 5.61
CA LEU A 14 -0.67 -18.29 6.28
C LEU A 14 -1.38 -17.81 7.55
N LEU A 15 -2.69 -17.60 7.48
CA LEU A 15 -3.51 -17.25 8.65
C LEU A 15 -3.51 -18.37 9.70
N ASN A 16 -3.57 -19.64 9.29
CA ASN A 16 -3.45 -20.78 10.19
C ASN A 16 -2.08 -20.82 10.88
N HIS A 17 -0.99 -20.57 10.14
CA HIS A 17 0.35 -20.47 10.72
C HIS A 17 0.43 -19.33 11.74
N ILE A 18 -0.11 -18.15 11.43
CA ILE A 18 -0.19 -17.02 12.36
C ILE A 18 -0.99 -17.42 13.61
N ASN A 19 -2.21 -17.94 13.44
CA ASN A 19 -3.10 -18.32 14.54
C ASN A 19 -2.52 -19.43 15.44
N SER A 20 -1.64 -20.29 14.88
CA SER A 20 -0.96 -21.34 15.64
C SER A 20 0.21 -20.84 16.50
N HIS A 21 0.56 -19.55 16.40
CA HIS A 21 1.75 -19.02 17.05
C HIS A 21 1.49 -18.60 18.51
N ASP A 22 2.20 -19.23 19.45
CA ASP A 22 1.98 -19.11 20.90
C ASP A 22 1.94 -17.66 21.45
N HIS A 23 2.74 -16.76 20.89
CA HIS A 23 2.85 -15.38 21.42
C HIS A 23 1.63 -14.50 21.09
N LEU A 24 0.77 -14.90 20.15
CA LEU A 24 -0.39 -14.11 19.77
C LEU A 24 -1.56 -14.24 20.75
N GLN A 25 -1.47 -15.13 21.76
CA GLN A 25 -2.40 -15.18 22.90
C GLN A 25 -3.89 -15.06 22.48
N SER A 26 -4.35 -15.88 21.54
CA SER A 26 -5.72 -15.87 20.97
C SER A 26 -6.07 -14.70 20.02
N PHE A 27 -5.14 -13.83 19.69
CA PHE A 27 -5.33 -12.87 18.61
C PHE A 27 -5.39 -13.58 17.26
N SER A 28 -6.48 -13.36 16.53
CA SER A 28 -6.61 -13.77 15.14
C SER A 28 -6.79 -12.51 14.28
N PRO A 29 -5.88 -12.26 13.31
CA PRO A 29 -6.03 -11.10 12.44
C PRO A 29 -7.22 -11.28 11.51
N ASP A 30 -7.96 -10.19 11.26
CA ASP A 30 -9.01 -10.19 10.24
C ASP A 30 -8.40 -10.53 8.86
N PRO A 31 -8.91 -11.55 8.15
CA PRO A 31 -8.32 -12.01 6.88
C PRO A 31 -8.24 -10.93 5.82
N ILE A 32 -9.26 -10.08 5.71
CA ILE A 32 -9.37 -9.06 4.67
C ILE A 32 -8.38 -7.94 4.97
N LEU A 33 -8.36 -7.46 6.21
CA LEU A 33 -7.44 -6.43 6.66
C LEU A 33 -5.98 -6.88 6.57
N PHE A 34 -5.70 -8.11 6.99
CA PHE A 34 -4.36 -8.69 6.89
C PHE A 34 -3.90 -8.80 5.43
N SER A 35 -4.78 -9.28 4.54
CA SER A 35 -4.46 -9.41 3.11
C SER A 35 -4.20 -8.05 2.46
N ALA A 36 -4.98 -7.02 2.81
CA ALA A 36 -4.75 -5.66 2.31
C ALA A 36 -3.39 -5.10 2.77
N ILE A 37 -3.05 -5.26 4.06
CA ILE A 37 -1.74 -4.87 4.60
C ILE A 37 -0.60 -5.62 3.89
N LEU A 38 -0.77 -6.93 3.69
CA LEU A 38 0.22 -7.75 3.00
C LEU A 38 0.42 -7.30 1.55
N LEU A 39 -0.64 -6.97 0.82
CA LEU A 39 -0.56 -6.41 -0.54
C LEU A 39 0.23 -5.10 -0.57
N ASP A 40 -0.06 -4.16 0.32
CA ASP A 40 0.66 -2.88 0.39
C ASP A 40 2.15 -3.07 0.69
N LEU A 41 2.48 -4.02 1.57
CA LEU A 41 3.87 -4.37 1.89
C LEU A 41 4.60 -5.01 0.71
N ILE A 42 3.94 -5.93 -0.01
CA ILE A 42 4.50 -6.57 -1.20
C ILE A 42 4.74 -5.54 -2.30
N VAL A 43 3.84 -4.56 -2.48
CA VAL A 43 4.00 -3.57 -3.55
C VAL A 43 5.04 -2.50 -3.21
N ASP A 44 5.14 -2.09 -1.94
CA ASP A 44 6.05 -1.03 -1.45
C ASP A 44 6.00 0.28 -2.27
N ARG A 45 4.81 0.68 -2.73
CA ARG A 45 4.59 1.92 -3.51
C ARG A 45 3.49 2.83 -2.95
N GLY A 46 3.07 2.60 -1.72
CA GLY A 46 2.06 3.43 -1.08
C GLY A 46 1.64 2.90 0.29
N GLY A 47 0.49 3.36 0.72
CA GLY A 47 -0.16 2.96 1.95
C GLY A 47 -1.62 2.58 1.76
N LEU A 48 -2.22 2.13 2.85
CA LEU A 48 -3.60 1.67 2.94
C LEU A 48 -4.47 2.70 3.64
N ILE A 49 -5.59 3.06 3.02
CA ILE A 49 -6.68 3.74 3.72
C ILE A 49 -7.58 2.68 4.35
N VAL A 50 -7.93 2.86 5.63
CA VAL A 50 -8.93 2.07 6.32
C VAL A 50 -10.13 2.97 6.58
N ASP A 51 -11.15 2.81 5.73
CA ASP A 51 -12.38 3.59 5.74
C ASP A 51 -13.37 3.01 6.76
N LEU A 52 -13.72 3.83 7.75
CA LEU A 52 -14.68 3.47 8.79
C LEU A 52 -16.04 4.14 8.55
N PRO A 53 -17.16 3.47 8.89
CA PRO A 53 -18.50 4.04 8.80
C PRO A 53 -18.62 5.40 9.47
N ARG A 54 -19.49 6.26 8.93
CA ARG A 54 -19.72 7.62 9.45
C ARG A 54 -20.11 7.64 10.93
N THR A 55 -20.78 6.60 11.40
CA THR A 55 -21.31 6.45 12.76
C THR A 55 -20.29 5.86 13.75
N THR A 56 -19.07 5.61 13.29
CA THR A 56 -18.03 4.96 14.10
C THR A 56 -17.69 5.81 15.32
N LYS A 57 -17.75 5.18 16.50
CA LYS A 57 -17.40 5.82 17.78
C LYS A 57 -15.88 5.87 17.96
N VAL A 58 -15.41 6.80 18.79
CA VAL A 58 -13.97 6.92 19.14
C VAL A 58 -13.39 5.60 19.67
N LYS A 59 -14.17 4.84 20.47
CA LYS A 59 -13.74 3.53 21.00
C LYS A 59 -13.52 2.49 19.88
N GLU A 60 -14.40 2.49 18.88
CA GLU A 60 -14.32 1.59 17.71
C GLU A 60 -13.14 1.97 16.82
N LYS A 61 -12.92 3.27 16.57
CA LYS A 61 -11.72 3.76 15.86
C LYS A 61 -10.43 3.32 16.57
N ARG A 62 -10.37 3.44 17.90
CA ARG A 62 -9.23 2.98 18.70
C ARG A 62 -9.01 1.47 18.59
N LYS A 63 -10.10 0.70 18.59
CA LYS A 63 -10.06 -0.76 18.38
C LYS A 63 -9.43 -1.12 17.04
N VAL A 64 -9.79 -0.42 15.96
CA VAL A 64 -9.18 -0.62 14.63
C VAL A 64 -7.69 -0.32 14.67
N ILE A 65 -7.30 0.83 15.24
CA ILE A 65 -5.87 1.20 15.39
C ILE A 65 -5.10 0.12 16.16
N GLN A 66 -5.68 -0.42 17.23
CA GLN A 66 -5.05 -1.49 18.01
C GLN A 66 -4.89 -2.79 17.20
N HIS A 67 -5.84 -3.15 16.33
CA HIS A 67 -5.70 -4.29 15.42
C HIS A 67 -4.58 -4.07 14.41
N LEU A 68 -4.53 -2.89 13.79
CA LEU A 68 -3.45 -2.52 12.86
C LEU A 68 -2.08 -2.59 13.55
N SER A 69 -1.98 -2.06 14.78
CA SER A 69 -0.76 -2.15 15.58
C SER A 69 -0.40 -3.60 15.90
N ALA A 70 -1.37 -4.43 16.29
CA ALA A 70 -1.12 -5.84 16.58
C ALA A 70 -0.64 -6.62 15.35
N ILE A 71 -1.25 -6.42 14.19
CA ILE A 71 -0.80 -7.02 12.92
C ILE A 71 0.63 -6.56 12.61
N SER A 72 0.88 -5.26 12.60
CA SER A 72 2.17 -4.72 12.23
C SER A 72 3.29 -5.12 13.20
N THR A 73 3.05 -5.04 14.50
CA THR A 73 4.07 -5.31 15.52
C THR A 73 4.22 -6.79 15.82
N ALA A 74 3.12 -7.50 16.11
CA ALA A 74 3.19 -8.88 16.57
C ALA A 74 3.28 -9.86 15.41
N VAL A 75 2.53 -9.66 14.32
CA VAL A 75 2.52 -10.59 13.17
C VAL A 75 3.68 -10.34 12.21
N LEU A 76 4.01 -9.08 11.95
CA LEU A 76 5.02 -8.70 10.97
C LEU A 76 6.36 -8.26 11.59
N GLY A 77 6.44 -8.14 12.93
CA GLY A 77 7.66 -7.76 13.64
C GLY A 77 8.14 -6.33 13.38
N ARG A 78 7.26 -5.45 12.91
CA ARG A 78 7.62 -4.08 12.49
C ARG A 78 7.47 -3.09 13.62
N THR A 79 8.42 -2.16 13.74
CA THR A 79 8.26 -1.00 14.63
C THR A 79 7.06 -0.19 14.17
N THR A 80 6.11 0.05 15.06
CA THR A 80 4.82 0.62 14.71
C THR A 80 4.47 1.78 15.61
N ARG A 81 4.09 2.90 14.99
CA ARG A 81 3.69 4.12 15.69
C ARG A 81 2.29 4.53 15.25
N ALA A 82 1.41 4.79 16.22
CA ALA A 82 0.09 5.36 15.96
C ALA A 82 0.10 6.85 16.29
N ILE A 83 -0.31 7.69 15.34
CA ILE A 83 -0.34 9.14 15.44
C ILE A 83 -1.78 9.59 15.21
N SER A 84 -2.29 10.41 16.12
CA SER A 84 -3.54 11.14 15.90
C SER A 84 -3.20 12.60 15.66
N PHE A 85 -3.57 13.08 14.48
CA PHE A 85 -3.57 14.51 14.19
C PHE A 85 -4.89 15.14 14.65
N ASP A 86 -4.82 16.44 14.91
CA ASP A 86 -5.97 17.29 15.16
C ASP A 86 -5.72 18.67 14.52
N ALA A 87 -6.74 19.54 14.56
CA ALA A 87 -6.67 20.87 13.97
C ALA A 87 -5.65 21.82 14.63
N THR A 88 -5.12 21.47 15.81
CA THR A 88 -4.13 22.27 16.54
C THR A 88 -2.69 21.96 16.13
N VAL A 89 -2.46 20.83 15.44
CA VAL A 89 -1.13 20.42 14.99
C VAL A 89 -0.59 21.41 13.96
N ARG A 90 0.48 22.09 14.35
CA ARG A 90 1.18 23.05 13.50
C ARG A 90 2.16 22.36 12.55
N PRO A 91 2.55 22.99 11.44
CA PRO A 91 3.49 22.40 10.48
C PRO A 91 4.83 22.00 11.10
N ASP A 92 5.37 22.81 12.01
CA ASP A 92 6.64 22.54 12.70
C ASP A 92 6.60 21.32 13.64
N GLN A 93 5.41 20.88 14.04
CA GLN A 93 5.19 19.74 14.94
C GLN A 93 5.02 18.41 14.19
N VAL A 94 4.70 18.43 12.89
CA VAL A 94 4.45 17.21 12.10
C VAL A 94 5.65 16.27 12.16
N GLY A 95 6.86 16.82 12.07
CA GLY A 95 8.09 16.06 12.11
C GLY A 95 8.32 15.34 13.44
N SER A 96 8.18 16.04 14.56
CA SER A 96 8.38 15.46 15.89
C SER A 96 7.35 14.38 16.21
N LEU A 97 6.12 14.52 15.68
CA LEU A 97 5.09 13.49 15.82
C LEU A 97 5.45 12.18 15.11
N LEU A 98 6.31 12.20 14.08
CA LEU A 98 6.76 10.99 13.35
C LEU A 98 7.94 10.27 14.02
N LEU A 99 8.72 10.96 14.86
CA LEU A 99 9.93 10.42 15.49
C LEU A 99 9.62 9.57 16.71
N ASP A 100 10.30 8.43 16.84
CA ASP A 100 10.22 7.51 17.97
C ASP A 100 10.90 8.08 19.23
N HIS A 101 10.29 9.12 19.82
CA HIS A 101 10.73 9.70 21.09
C HIS A 101 9.71 9.47 22.22
N PRO A 102 10.20 9.25 23.46
CA PRO A 102 9.37 9.27 24.65
C PRO A 102 8.77 10.66 24.87
N GLU A 103 7.63 10.71 25.58
CA GLU A 103 6.57 11.73 25.57
C GLU A 103 6.95 13.17 26.01
N HIS A 104 8.22 13.56 26.12
CA HIS A 104 8.64 14.88 26.62
C HIS A 104 9.45 15.73 25.63
N PRO A 105 8.83 16.74 24.98
CA PRO A 105 9.51 17.60 23.99
C PRO A 105 10.64 18.47 24.56
N ALA A 106 10.68 18.69 25.88
CA ALA A 106 11.75 19.47 26.53
C ALA A 106 13.10 18.73 26.58
N ASP A 107 13.06 17.39 26.66
CA ASP A 107 14.28 16.57 26.73
C ASP A 107 14.80 16.19 25.34
N VAL A 108 13.98 16.27 24.28
CA VAL A 108 14.36 15.88 22.91
C VAL A 108 15.60 16.63 22.40
N ALA A 109 15.71 17.94 22.63
CA ALA A 109 16.86 18.72 22.16
C ALA A 109 18.17 18.42 22.92
N ALA A 110 18.07 17.99 24.19
CA ALA A 110 19.21 17.58 25.00
C ALA A 110 19.61 16.13 24.71
N ASP A 111 18.62 15.25 24.49
CA ASP A 111 18.81 13.82 24.27
C ASP A 111 19.25 13.50 22.83
N LEU A 112 18.85 14.30 21.84
CA LEU A 112 19.39 14.21 20.47
C LEU A 112 20.89 14.54 20.39
N LYS A 113 21.42 15.31 21.34
CA LYS A 113 22.86 15.59 21.44
C LYS A 113 23.63 14.43 22.09
N SER A 114 22.97 13.60 22.90
CA SER A 114 23.57 12.47 23.62
C SER A 114 23.35 11.13 22.90
N HIS A 115 22.23 10.96 22.21
CA HIS A 115 21.81 9.75 21.49
C HIS A 115 21.35 10.10 20.06
N PRO A 116 22.22 10.01 19.05
CA PRO A 116 21.93 10.43 17.68
C PRO A 116 20.97 9.52 16.90
N GLN A 117 20.29 8.57 17.55
CA GLN A 117 19.45 7.59 16.88
C GLN A 117 17.96 7.95 16.97
N ALA A 118 17.61 9.17 16.53
CA ALA A 118 16.23 9.46 16.18
C ALA A 118 15.83 8.51 15.04
N SER A 119 14.90 7.60 15.32
CA SER A 119 14.40 6.64 14.35
C SER A 119 12.92 6.90 14.07
N ILE A 120 12.47 6.46 12.90
CA ILE A 120 11.08 6.50 12.49
C ILE A 120 10.63 5.05 12.39
N SER A 121 9.46 4.77 12.95
CA SER A 121 8.84 3.45 12.89
C SER A 121 8.61 2.98 11.45
N GLN A 122 8.80 1.69 11.21
CA GLN A 122 8.61 1.04 9.91
C GLN A 122 7.14 1.00 9.44
N THR A 123 6.21 1.18 10.36
CA THR A 123 4.78 1.34 10.09
C THR A 123 4.23 2.53 10.86
N ILE A 124 3.52 3.42 10.17
CA ILE A 124 2.89 4.60 10.76
C ILE A 124 1.38 4.53 10.53
N ILE A 125 0.62 4.45 11.63
CA ILE A 125 -0.84 4.46 11.63
C ILE A 125 -1.31 5.87 11.95
N ILE A 126 -1.92 6.54 10.98
CA ILE A 126 -2.38 7.91 11.07
C ILE A 126 -3.90 7.94 11.24
N SER A 127 -4.38 8.84 12.09
CA SER A 127 -5.80 9.16 12.21
C SER A 127 -6.00 10.66 12.40
N GLY A 128 -7.18 11.21 12.04
CA GLY A 128 -7.44 12.66 12.22
C GLY A 128 -6.67 13.53 11.22
N LEU A 129 -6.15 12.91 10.17
CA LEU A 129 -5.47 13.62 9.08
C LEU A 129 -6.43 14.57 8.36
N GLU A 130 -7.70 14.19 8.32
CA GLU A 130 -8.82 15.02 7.87
C GLU A 130 -8.93 16.38 8.54
N ASP A 131 -8.45 16.49 9.78
CA ASP A 131 -8.56 17.70 10.60
C ASP A 131 -7.32 18.59 10.47
N LEU A 132 -6.27 18.13 9.77
CA LEU A 132 -5.05 18.91 9.59
C LEU A 132 -5.28 20.16 8.74
N SER A 133 -4.61 21.23 9.14
CA SER A 133 -4.49 22.43 8.30
C SER A 133 -3.74 22.12 7.00
N GLY A 134 -4.06 22.85 5.92
CA GLY A 134 -3.36 22.74 4.64
C GLY A 134 -1.83 22.81 4.75
N PRO A 135 -1.25 23.78 5.49
CA PRO A 135 0.19 23.84 5.72
C PRO A 135 0.78 22.61 6.41
N SER A 136 0.10 22.04 7.41
CA SER A 136 0.56 20.82 8.10
C SER A 136 0.52 19.60 7.18
N LEU A 137 -0.52 19.50 6.36
CA LEU A 137 -0.64 18.45 5.35
C LEU A 137 0.44 18.56 4.26
N LEU A 138 0.77 19.78 3.82
CA LEU A 138 1.87 20.03 2.88
C LEU A 138 3.23 19.65 3.49
N GLN A 139 3.47 19.97 4.77
CA GLN A 139 4.70 19.57 5.45
C GLN A 139 4.82 18.04 5.54
N LEU A 140 3.73 17.34 5.88
CA LEU A 140 3.72 15.87 5.90
C LEU A 140 4.01 15.29 4.52
N ASN A 141 3.36 15.84 3.49
CA ASN A 141 3.60 15.43 2.10
C ASN A 141 5.06 15.64 1.69
N ASP A 142 5.66 16.76 2.06
CA ASP A 142 7.07 17.05 1.80
C ASP A 142 8.00 16.01 2.43
N ILE A 143 7.73 15.60 3.67
CA ILE A 143 8.50 14.55 4.36
C ILE A 143 8.37 13.21 3.63
N LEU A 144 7.15 12.83 3.23
CA LEU A 144 6.88 11.57 2.53
C LEU A 144 7.52 11.54 1.13
N VAL A 145 7.43 12.64 0.37
CA VAL A 145 8.03 12.75 -0.97
C VAL A 145 9.55 12.78 -0.90
N LYS A 146 10.14 13.57 0.01
CA LYS A 146 11.60 13.68 0.19
C LYS A 146 12.19 12.48 0.92
N ARG A 147 11.36 11.55 1.41
CA ARG A 147 11.71 10.42 2.28
C ARG A 147 12.70 10.79 3.39
N SER A 148 12.57 12.01 3.92
CA SER A 148 13.45 12.50 4.96
C SER A 148 12.83 13.60 5.79
N LEU A 149 13.26 13.65 7.04
CA LEU A 149 12.80 14.56 8.07
C LEU A 149 13.99 15.37 8.61
N LEU A 150 13.79 16.68 8.75
CA LEU A 150 14.71 17.56 9.48
C LEU A 150 14.23 17.64 10.93
N VAL A 151 15.09 17.24 11.87
CA VAL A 151 14.71 17.13 13.30
C VAL A 151 14.46 18.49 13.94
N SER A 152 15.14 19.54 13.47
CA SER A 152 14.93 20.92 13.92
C SER A 152 14.67 21.82 12.72
N PRO A 153 13.42 22.29 12.50
CA PRO A 153 13.10 23.15 11.36
C PRO A 153 13.67 24.58 11.51
N THR A 154 14.07 24.99 12.71
CA THR A 154 14.56 26.35 12.97
C THR A 154 16.00 26.59 12.49
N GLU A 155 16.82 25.54 12.37
CA GLU A 155 18.21 25.62 11.89
C GLU A 155 18.52 24.54 10.84
N PRO A 156 17.98 24.66 9.61
CA PRO A 156 18.05 23.61 8.60
C PRO A 156 19.48 23.23 8.19
N ALA A 157 20.43 24.18 8.24
CA ALA A 157 21.82 23.93 7.88
C ALA A 157 22.57 23.05 8.89
N ARG A 158 22.06 22.91 10.12
CA ARG A 158 22.70 22.16 11.21
C ARG A 158 21.83 21.02 11.75
N SER A 159 20.56 20.97 11.37
CA SER A 159 19.65 19.94 11.85
C SER A 159 20.02 18.57 11.29
N PRO A 160 20.10 17.52 12.13
CA PRO A 160 20.29 16.17 11.64
C PRO A 160 19.10 15.78 10.75
N LYS A 161 19.42 15.12 9.63
CA LYS A 161 18.45 14.59 8.68
C LYS A 161 18.20 13.12 9.01
N VAL A 162 16.96 12.77 9.33
CA VAL A 162 16.53 11.39 9.56
C VAL A 162 15.82 10.90 8.30
N ASN A 163 16.29 9.81 7.71
CA ASN A 163 15.64 9.23 6.53
C ASN A 163 14.47 8.34 6.97
N LEU A 164 13.42 8.33 6.16
CA LEU A 164 12.31 7.39 6.35
C LEU A 164 12.82 5.97 6.06
N PRO A 165 12.40 4.96 6.85
CA PRO A 165 12.86 3.59 6.63
C PRO A 165 12.48 3.10 5.22
N PRO A 166 13.28 2.22 4.60
CA PRO A 166 12.86 1.50 3.40
C PRO A 166 11.63 0.64 3.75
N GLY A 167 10.72 0.44 2.79
CA GLY A 167 9.52 -0.35 3.04
C GLY A 167 8.49 0.31 3.95
N LEU A 168 8.57 1.61 4.26
CA LEU A 168 7.64 2.30 5.18
C LEU A 168 6.18 2.02 4.81
N LEU A 169 5.43 1.41 5.71
CA LEU A 169 4.00 1.17 5.57
C LEU A 169 3.21 2.32 6.20
N LEU A 170 2.43 3.02 5.38
CA LEU A 170 1.56 4.10 5.82
C LEU A 170 0.11 3.60 5.90
N LEU A 171 -0.50 3.67 7.08
CA LEU A 171 -1.88 3.24 7.29
C LEU A 171 -2.72 4.45 7.72
N TRP A 172 -3.76 4.81 6.99
CA TRP A 172 -4.63 5.94 7.36
C TRP A 172 -6.02 5.45 7.75
N VAL A 173 -6.33 5.55 9.05
CA VAL A 173 -7.66 5.27 9.58
C VAL A 173 -8.54 6.52 9.43
N ARG A 174 -9.42 6.48 8.43
CA ARG A 174 -10.29 7.58 8.03
C ARG A 174 -11.73 7.30 8.42
N THR A 175 -12.45 8.30 8.89
CA THR A 175 -13.92 8.22 9.01
C THR A 175 -14.56 8.74 7.73
N ALA A 176 -15.62 8.09 7.23
CA ALA A 176 -16.26 8.43 5.94
C ALA A 176 -16.86 9.85 5.84
N GLN A 177 -16.70 10.70 6.86
CA GLN A 177 -17.32 12.02 6.97
C GLN A 177 -16.50 13.16 6.33
N VAL A 178 -15.36 12.85 5.71
CA VAL A 178 -14.33 13.86 5.45
C VAL A 178 -14.49 14.51 4.09
N ALA A 179 -14.16 15.80 4.05
CA ALA A 179 -13.98 16.56 2.83
C ALA A 179 -13.12 15.81 1.80
N PRO A 180 -13.35 16.02 0.50
CA PRO A 180 -12.57 15.36 -0.53
C PRO A 180 -11.07 15.64 -0.35
N SER A 181 -10.30 14.59 -0.07
CA SER A 181 -8.84 14.69 -0.03
C SER A 181 -8.30 14.99 -1.43
N PRO A 182 -7.26 15.83 -1.56
CA PRO A 182 -6.68 16.16 -2.84
C PRO A 182 -5.95 14.95 -3.44
N GLY A 183 -5.94 14.85 -4.78
CA GLY A 183 -5.36 13.70 -5.49
C GLY A 183 -3.88 13.46 -5.16
N TRP A 184 -3.08 14.52 -5.02
CA TRP A 184 -1.66 14.43 -4.66
C TRP A 184 -1.44 13.82 -3.26
N TRP A 185 -2.43 13.92 -2.37
CA TRP A 185 -2.34 13.27 -1.07
C TRP A 185 -2.73 11.80 -1.16
N LEU A 186 -3.80 11.50 -1.90
CA LEU A 186 -4.21 10.13 -2.18
C LEU A 186 -3.10 9.36 -2.89
N ASP A 187 -2.18 10.00 -3.58
CA ASP A 187 -1.01 9.36 -4.19
C ASP A 187 -0.03 8.69 -3.21
N HIS A 188 -0.13 8.96 -1.91
CA HIS A 188 0.55 8.18 -0.88
C HIS A 188 -0.20 6.91 -0.49
N PHE A 189 -1.48 6.78 -0.88
CA PHE A 189 -2.35 5.66 -0.56
C PHE A 189 -2.89 4.98 -1.82
N VAL A 190 -2.28 3.88 -2.24
CA VAL A 190 -2.67 3.21 -3.48
C VAL A 190 -3.90 2.35 -3.29
N SER A 191 -4.15 1.89 -2.06
CA SER A 191 -5.27 1.02 -1.68
C SER A 191 -6.20 1.68 -0.63
N SER A 192 -7.43 1.21 -0.57
CA SER A 192 -8.40 1.51 0.47
C SER A 192 -9.30 0.31 0.77
N LEU A 193 -9.53 0.07 2.06
CA LEU A 193 -10.42 -0.96 2.57
C LEU A 193 -11.52 -0.33 3.43
N ALA A 194 -12.78 -0.58 3.09
CA ALA A 194 -13.90 -0.30 3.98
C ALA A 194 -13.99 -1.40 5.05
N LEU A 195 -13.98 -1.01 6.32
CA LEU A 195 -13.95 -1.93 7.44
C LEU A 195 -15.05 -1.60 8.43
N ASP A 196 -15.85 -2.60 8.82
CA ASP A 196 -16.79 -2.48 9.94
C ASP A 196 -16.06 -2.78 11.27
N PRO A 197 -15.88 -1.79 12.16
CA PRO A 197 -15.26 -2.02 13.46
C PRO A 197 -16.02 -3.01 14.34
N GLY A 198 -17.33 -3.17 14.10
CA GLY A 198 -18.18 -4.11 14.82
C GLY A 198 -17.82 -5.57 14.57
N ALA A 199 -17.38 -5.89 13.34
CA ALA A 199 -17.00 -7.24 12.93
C ALA A 199 -15.63 -7.69 13.46
N LEU A 200 -14.75 -6.75 13.82
CA LEU A 200 -13.43 -7.09 14.35
C LEU A 200 -13.53 -7.80 15.71
N PRO A 201 -12.65 -8.76 16.03
CA PRO A 201 -12.56 -9.33 17.37
C PRO A 201 -12.14 -8.28 18.42
N ALA A 202 -12.13 -8.65 19.70
CA ALA A 202 -11.58 -7.77 20.72
C ALA A 202 -10.06 -7.59 20.47
N PRO A 203 -9.53 -6.34 20.58
CA PRO A 203 -8.12 -6.11 20.35
C PRO A 203 -7.32 -6.83 21.45
N PRO A 204 -6.17 -7.44 21.10
CA PRO A 204 -5.36 -8.09 22.11
C PRO A 204 -4.81 -7.05 23.09
N PRO A 205 -4.54 -7.43 24.35
CA PRO A 205 -3.72 -6.61 25.24
C PRO A 205 -2.37 -6.36 24.55
N ARG A 206 -1.72 -5.22 24.86
CA ARG A 206 -0.48 -4.77 24.19
C ARG A 206 0.50 -5.93 23.94
N LEU A 207 0.59 -6.38 22.70
CA LEU A 207 1.52 -7.43 22.29
C LEU A 207 2.89 -6.79 22.12
N ALA A 208 3.90 -7.37 22.78
CA ALA A 208 5.28 -6.97 22.55
C ALA A 208 5.74 -7.41 21.16
N THR A 209 6.70 -6.69 20.57
CA THR A 209 7.37 -7.14 19.36
C THR A 209 8.10 -8.45 19.65
N PRO A 210 7.72 -9.57 19.01
CA PRO A 210 8.44 -10.82 19.23
C PRO A 210 9.83 -10.74 18.57
N PRO A 211 10.85 -11.41 19.13
CA PRO A 211 12.16 -11.51 18.47
C PRO A 211 12.07 -12.26 17.14
N ASN A 212 11.14 -13.20 17.03
CA ASN A 212 10.84 -13.98 15.83
C ASN A 212 9.35 -13.80 15.49
N PRO A 213 8.99 -12.81 14.66
CA PRO A 213 7.61 -12.64 14.23
C PRO A 213 7.13 -13.83 13.39
N PRO A 214 5.81 -14.14 13.37
CA PRO A 214 5.24 -15.19 12.53
C PRO A 214 5.63 -15.06 11.07
N ILE A 215 5.69 -13.82 10.58
CA ILE A 215 6.09 -13.48 9.22
C ILE A 215 7.35 -12.61 9.31
N PRO A 216 8.52 -13.15 8.98
CA PRO A 216 9.77 -12.39 9.00
C PRO A 216 9.82 -11.39 7.84
N PRO A 217 10.55 -10.27 7.97
CA PRO A 217 10.70 -9.29 6.90
C PRO A 217 11.23 -9.88 5.59
N SER A 218 12.18 -10.82 5.66
CA SER A 218 12.74 -11.50 4.49
C SER A 218 11.69 -12.23 3.65
N TYR A 219 10.61 -12.70 4.26
CA TYR A 219 9.52 -13.34 3.54
C TYR A 219 8.71 -12.32 2.71
N ILE A 220 8.53 -11.12 3.24
CA ILE A 220 7.90 -10.00 2.51
C ILE A 220 8.80 -9.54 1.37
N ASP A 221 10.10 -9.43 1.62
CA ASP A 221 11.09 -9.06 0.60
C ASP A 221 11.09 -10.07 -0.55
N ASN A 222 11.06 -11.38 -0.22
CA ASN A 222 10.93 -12.43 -1.23
C ASN A 222 9.65 -12.27 -2.07
N LEU A 223 8.51 -12.00 -1.44
CA LEU A 223 7.24 -11.76 -2.15
C LEU A 223 7.29 -10.51 -3.04
N HIS A 224 7.96 -9.45 -2.59
CA HIS A 224 8.20 -8.24 -3.38
C HIS A 224 9.01 -8.57 -4.64
N THR A 225 10.12 -9.30 -4.50
CA THR A 225 10.97 -9.67 -5.63
C THR A 225 10.25 -10.59 -6.62
N LEU A 226 9.31 -11.42 -6.16
CA LEU A 226 8.46 -12.25 -7.03
C LEU A 226 7.53 -11.44 -7.96
N LEU A 227 7.28 -10.15 -7.68
CA LEU A 227 6.48 -9.30 -8.57
C LEU A 227 7.11 -9.13 -9.95
N ASP A 228 8.44 -9.12 -10.03
CA ASP A 228 9.15 -8.98 -11.30
C ASP A 228 8.87 -10.14 -12.27
N PHE A 229 8.55 -11.32 -11.74
CA PHE A 229 8.30 -12.55 -12.50
C PHE A 229 6.81 -12.82 -12.75
N THR A 230 5.94 -12.03 -12.13
CA THR A 230 4.50 -12.17 -12.31
C THR A 230 4.08 -11.28 -13.47
N HIS A 231 3.48 -11.87 -14.50
CA HIS A 231 3.12 -11.16 -15.73
C HIS A 231 1.64 -10.80 -15.74
N ILE A 232 1.27 -9.73 -16.45
CA ILE A 232 -0.14 -9.40 -16.71
C ILE A 232 -0.49 -9.88 -18.10
N HIS A 233 -1.50 -10.75 -18.21
CA HIS A 233 -1.93 -11.27 -19.51
C HIS A 233 -2.42 -10.11 -20.41
N PRO A 234 -2.10 -10.07 -21.73
CA PRO A 234 -2.40 -8.90 -22.56
C PRO A 234 -3.90 -8.46 -22.59
N PRO A 235 -4.88 -9.38 -22.69
CA PRO A 235 -6.29 -9.08 -22.44
C PRO A 235 -6.57 -8.33 -21.12
N LEU A 236 -5.95 -8.73 -20.01
CA LEU A 236 -6.11 -8.07 -18.72
C LEU A 236 -5.47 -6.67 -18.73
N ALA A 237 -4.32 -6.50 -19.39
CA ALA A 237 -3.70 -5.19 -19.55
C ALA A 237 -4.59 -4.21 -20.34
N VAL A 238 -5.24 -4.70 -21.41
CA VAL A 238 -6.23 -3.92 -22.17
C VAL A 238 -7.44 -3.58 -21.29
N HIS A 239 -7.94 -4.55 -20.51
CA HIS A 239 -9.04 -4.34 -19.56
C HIS A 239 -8.70 -3.25 -18.53
N ILE A 240 -7.50 -3.27 -17.92
CA ILE A 240 -7.02 -2.21 -17.01
C ILE A 240 -7.05 -0.83 -17.69
N SER A 241 -6.57 -0.75 -18.93
CA SER A 241 -6.56 0.50 -19.70
C SER A 241 -7.96 1.02 -19.99
N ASN A 242 -8.86 0.13 -20.40
CA ASN A 242 -10.26 0.44 -20.65
C ASN A 242 -10.97 0.89 -19.37
N LEU A 243 -10.68 0.25 -18.22
CA LEU A 243 -11.26 0.60 -16.93
C LEU A 243 -10.89 2.02 -16.52
N PHE A 244 -9.62 2.40 -16.63
CA PHE A 244 -9.19 3.78 -16.35
C PHE A 244 -9.79 4.79 -17.32
N SER A 245 -9.90 4.42 -18.60
CA SER A 245 -10.49 5.27 -19.64
C SER A 245 -11.99 5.48 -19.41
N ALA A 246 -12.73 4.41 -19.12
CA ALA A 246 -14.15 4.43 -18.79
C ALA A 246 -14.40 5.24 -17.51
N THR A 247 -13.65 4.97 -16.45
CA THR A 247 -13.74 5.71 -15.18
C THR A 247 -13.46 7.20 -15.37
N SER A 248 -12.50 7.54 -16.24
CA SER A 248 -12.10 8.94 -16.46
C SER A 248 -13.04 9.72 -17.36
N SER A 249 -13.69 9.02 -18.30
CA SER A 249 -14.65 9.60 -19.24
C SER A 249 -16.10 9.52 -18.75
N HIS A 250 -16.38 8.80 -17.66
CA HIS A 250 -17.73 8.62 -17.19
C HIS A 250 -18.35 9.96 -16.72
N PRO A 251 -19.55 10.33 -17.21
CA PRO A 251 -20.16 11.64 -16.96
C PRO A 251 -20.41 11.92 -15.49
N ARG A 252 -20.77 10.90 -14.71
CA ARG A 252 -21.10 11.01 -13.28
C ARG A 252 -19.90 10.87 -12.34
N LEU A 253 -18.75 10.41 -12.84
CA LEU A 253 -17.60 10.09 -11.99
C LEU A 253 -16.55 11.20 -12.03
N LEU A 254 -16.07 11.58 -10.85
CA LEU A 254 -14.93 12.47 -10.65
C LEU A 254 -13.73 11.62 -10.24
N PRO A 255 -12.90 11.17 -11.19
CA PRO A 255 -11.69 10.42 -10.88
C PRO A 255 -10.61 11.32 -10.28
N THR A 256 -9.82 10.77 -9.37
CA THR A 256 -8.52 11.27 -8.92
C THR A 256 -7.45 10.22 -9.22
N LEU A 257 -7.46 9.73 -10.47
CA LEU A 257 -6.51 8.78 -11.03
C LEU A 257 -5.28 9.53 -11.56
N THR A 258 -4.26 9.68 -10.71
CA THR A 258 -3.01 10.32 -11.10
C THR A 258 -2.11 9.35 -11.85
N GLY A 259 -1.08 9.85 -12.53
CA GLY A 259 -0.08 9.00 -13.18
C GLY A 259 0.65 8.07 -12.21
N LYS A 260 0.82 8.44 -10.93
CA LYS A 260 1.42 7.56 -9.91
C LYS A 260 0.48 6.41 -9.58
N ALA A 261 -0.82 6.68 -9.40
CA ALA A 261 -1.82 5.65 -9.15
C ALA A 261 -1.92 4.65 -10.30
N ILE A 262 -1.99 5.14 -11.55
CA ILE A 262 -2.07 4.31 -12.75
C ILE A 262 -0.84 3.39 -12.87
N ARG A 263 0.37 3.89 -12.57
CA ARG A 263 1.60 3.09 -12.60
C ARG A 263 1.71 2.08 -11.46
N ALA A 264 1.15 2.37 -10.29
CA ALA A 264 1.17 1.46 -9.15
C ALA A 264 0.15 0.32 -9.29
N PHE A 265 -0.95 0.56 -9.99
CA PHE A 265 -2.05 -0.40 -10.11
C PHE A 265 -1.63 -1.77 -10.68
N PRO A 266 -0.85 -1.88 -11.77
CA PRO A 266 -0.32 -3.16 -12.25
C PRO A 266 0.45 -3.96 -11.18
N LEU A 267 1.16 -3.30 -10.27
CA LEU A 267 1.90 -3.97 -9.20
C LEU A 267 0.95 -4.62 -8.19
N PHE A 268 -0.18 -3.95 -7.88
CA PHE A 268 -1.23 -4.54 -7.04
C PHE A 268 -1.90 -5.74 -7.72
N VAL A 269 -2.13 -5.69 -9.02
CA VAL A 269 -2.64 -6.83 -9.82
C VAL A 269 -1.71 -8.03 -9.68
N LYS A 270 -0.40 -7.82 -9.88
CA LYS A 270 0.63 -8.85 -9.71
C LYS A 270 0.70 -9.38 -8.28
N ALA A 271 0.71 -8.48 -7.29
CA ALA A 271 0.73 -8.87 -5.88
C ALA A 271 -0.51 -9.68 -5.51
N HIS A 272 -1.69 -9.29 -5.99
CA HIS A 272 -2.92 -10.05 -5.77
C HIS A 272 -2.82 -11.43 -6.43
N ARG A 273 -2.32 -11.53 -7.66
CA ARG A 273 -2.07 -12.81 -8.32
C ARG A 273 -1.17 -13.74 -7.51
N LEU A 274 -0.11 -13.21 -6.88
CA LEU A 274 0.79 -13.99 -6.02
C LEU A 274 0.08 -14.57 -4.78
N LEU A 275 -0.96 -13.90 -4.29
CA LEU A 275 -1.68 -14.31 -3.07
C LEU A 275 -2.92 -15.15 -3.35
N SER A 276 -3.57 -14.97 -4.50
CA SER A 276 -4.93 -15.48 -4.77
C SER A 276 -4.99 -16.84 -5.43
N ALA A 277 -4.00 -17.20 -6.25
CA ALA A 277 -4.04 -18.38 -7.09
C ALA A 277 -2.73 -19.16 -7.02
N PRO A 278 -2.77 -20.49 -7.18
CA PRO A 278 -1.57 -21.29 -7.13
C PRO A 278 -0.65 -21.00 -8.32
N PHE A 279 0.65 -21.13 -8.11
CA PHE A 279 1.66 -21.06 -9.18
C PHE A 279 2.89 -21.90 -8.80
N PRO A 280 3.59 -22.50 -9.78
CA PRO A 280 4.73 -23.37 -9.50
C PRO A 280 5.97 -22.53 -9.16
N LEU A 281 6.53 -22.74 -7.95
CA LEU A 281 7.85 -22.25 -7.58
C LEU A 281 8.89 -23.38 -7.69
N PRO A 282 10.04 -23.15 -8.33
CA PRO A 282 11.16 -24.09 -8.29
C PRO A 282 11.64 -24.35 -6.85
N PRO A 283 12.16 -25.54 -6.50
CA PRO A 283 12.63 -25.84 -5.14
C PRO A 283 13.68 -24.85 -4.60
N ASP A 284 14.55 -24.34 -5.47
CA ASP A 284 15.70 -23.49 -5.10
C ASP A 284 15.44 -21.98 -5.32
N TRP A 285 14.17 -21.56 -5.49
CA TRP A 285 13.82 -20.18 -5.86
C TRP A 285 14.37 -19.13 -4.88
N GLU A 286 14.34 -19.41 -3.57
CA GLU A 286 14.86 -18.49 -2.55
C GLU A 286 16.38 -18.27 -2.69
N LEU A 287 17.11 -19.35 -2.99
CA LEU A 287 18.55 -19.27 -3.22
C LEU A 287 18.85 -18.52 -4.52
N ALA A 288 18.05 -18.73 -5.56
CA ALA A 288 18.16 -17.99 -6.82
C ALA A 288 17.94 -16.48 -6.61
N LEU A 289 16.97 -16.09 -5.79
CA LEU A 289 16.75 -14.69 -5.41
C LEU A 289 17.93 -14.12 -4.61
N ALA A 290 18.41 -14.84 -3.59
CA ALA A 290 19.53 -14.40 -2.78
C ALA A 290 20.82 -14.19 -3.60
N VAL A 291 21.09 -15.07 -4.58
CA VAL A 291 22.22 -14.93 -5.51
C VAL A 291 22.04 -13.69 -6.40
N ARG A 292 20.82 -13.41 -6.86
CA ARG A 292 20.52 -12.23 -7.70
C ARG A 292 20.67 -10.92 -6.93
N ASP A 293 20.21 -10.86 -5.69
CA ASP A 293 20.33 -9.66 -4.85
C ASP A 293 21.80 -9.39 -4.51
N SER A 294 22.57 -10.44 -4.22
CA SER A 294 24.01 -10.34 -4.00
C SER A 294 24.77 -9.80 -5.23
N ARG A 295 24.32 -10.15 -6.44
CA ARG A 295 24.87 -9.62 -7.71
C ARG A 295 24.43 -8.19 -8.01
N SER A 296 23.27 -7.78 -7.50
CA SER A 296 22.70 -6.45 -7.76
C SER A 296 23.21 -5.39 -6.77
N GLY A 297 23.56 -5.80 -5.54
CA GLY A 297 24.06 -4.92 -4.48
C GLY A 297 25.58 -4.70 -4.44
N GLY A 298 26.36 -5.48 -5.19
CA GLY A 298 27.79 -5.23 -5.37
C GLY A 298 28.01 -4.12 -6.39
N GLU A 299 28.81 -3.10 -6.04
CA GLU A 299 29.41 -2.20 -7.04
C GLU A 299 29.90 -3.05 -8.21
N MET A 300 29.31 -2.76 -9.37
CA MET A 300 29.36 -3.54 -10.60
C MET A 300 30.80 -3.63 -11.11
N GLY A 301 31.60 -4.52 -10.53
CA GLY A 301 32.96 -4.79 -10.93
C GLY A 301 32.97 -5.57 -12.24
N ASP A 302 33.02 -4.83 -13.36
CA ASP A 302 33.67 -5.02 -14.67
C ASP A 302 34.11 -6.41 -15.21
N LYS A 303 33.63 -7.54 -14.68
CA LYS A 303 33.90 -8.87 -15.27
C LYS A 303 32.72 -9.33 -16.11
N TYR A 304 32.70 -8.82 -17.34
CA TYR A 304 31.71 -9.09 -18.37
C TYR A 304 32.01 -10.38 -19.16
N GLY A 305 31.04 -11.29 -19.20
CA GLY A 305 30.96 -12.35 -20.21
C GLY A 305 30.16 -11.87 -21.42
N VAL A 306 30.49 -12.41 -22.61
CA VAL A 306 29.89 -12.09 -23.91
C VAL A 306 28.45 -12.65 -23.94
N GLY A 307 27.50 -11.93 -23.37
CA GLY A 307 26.07 -12.31 -23.41
C GLY A 307 25.15 -11.57 -22.45
N GLY A 308 25.63 -11.21 -21.25
CA GLY A 308 24.78 -10.69 -20.17
C GLY A 308 25.43 -9.59 -19.33
N GLY A 309 26.25 -8.73 -19.94
CA GLY A 309 26.91 -7.61 -19.27
C GLY A 309 26.06 -6.33 -19.17
N LYS A 310 26.61 -5.27 -18.54
CA LYS A 310 26.05 -3.90 -18.56
C LYS A 310 26.00 -3.41 -20.00
N GLY A 311 24.80 -3.38 -20.60
CA GLY A 311 24.61 -3.13 -22.03
C GLY A 311 24.56 -4.39 -22.92
N GLY A 312 24.49 -5.59 -22.32
CA GLY A 312 24.11 -6.84 -22.97
C GLY A 312 22.59 -6.99 -23.06
N VAL A 313 22.10 -7.97 -23.84
CA VAL A 313 20.69 -8.11 -24.21
C VAL A 313 19.77 -8.09 -22.99
N ASP A 314 20.13 -8.75 -21.89
CA ASP A 314 19.32 -8.74 -20.65
C ASP A 314 19.22 -7.35 -20.01
N THR A 315 20.26 -6.52 -20.13
CA THR A 315 20.22 -5.13 -19.69
C THR A 315 19.34 -4.29 -20.60
N TRP A 316 19.36 -4.53 -21.92
CA TRP A 316 18.49 -3.85 -22.87
C TRP A 316 17.04 -4.27 -22.73
N ALA A 317 16.76 -5.56 -22.55
CA ALA A 317 15.46 -6.13 -22.22
C ALA A 317 14.89 -5.45 -20.97
N ARG A 318 15.66 -5.42 -19.88
CA ARG A 318 15.25 -4.72 -18.64
C ARG A 318 15.05 -3.21 -18.85
N LEU A 319 15.90 -2.55 -19.64
CA LEU A 319 15.76 -1.12 -19.97
C LEU A 319 14.56 -0.86 -20.90
N ALA A 320 14.20 -1.82 -21.74
CA ALA A 320 13.03 -1.82 -22.60
C ALA A 320 11.75 -2.20 -21.84
N GLY A 321 11.86 -2.60 -20.58
CA GLY A 321 10.74 -3.01 -19.73
C GLY A 321 10.28 -4.44 -19.94
N GLU A 322 11.11 -5.29 -20.55
CA GLU A 322 10.84 -6.73 -20.60
C GLU A 322 10.95 -7.33 -19.20
N GLU A 323 9.97 -8.15 -18.87
CA GLU A 323 9.86 -8.81 -17.57
C GLU A 323 10.68 -10.12 -17.61
N PRO A 324 11.47 -10.42 -16.57
CA PRO A 324 12.31 -11.63 -16.54
C PRO A 324 11.45 -12.89 -16.60
N PRO A 325 11.84 -13.91 -17.39
CA PRO A 325 11.08 -15.15 -17.43
C PRO A 325 11.23 -15.92 -16.10
N PRO A 326 10.20 -16.69 -15.68
CA PRO A 326 10.25 -17.49 -14.45
C PRO A 326 11.39 -18.51 -14.41
N SER A 327 11.91 -18.92 -15.56
CA SER A 327 13.06 -19.84 -15.68
C SER A 327 14.31 -19.34 -14.96
N VAL A 328 14.47 -18.02 -14.79
CA VAL A 328 15.59 -17.42 -14.03
C VAL A 328 15.55 -17.77 -12.54
N LEU A 329 14.41 -18.23 -12.01
CA LEU A 329 14.28 -18.72 -10.64
C LEU A 329 14.81 -20.14 -10.44
N THR A 330 15.37 -20.77 -11.48
CA THR A 330 15.98 -22.10 -11.41
C THR A 330 17.51 -22.01 -11.44
N LEU A 331 18.18 -22.72 -10.52
CA LEU A 331 19.63 -22.87 -10.53
C LEU A 331 20.10 -24.05 -11.39
N GLN A 332 19.18 -24.96 -11.71
CA GLN A 332 19.42 -26.13 -12.54
C GLN A 332 18.70 -25.94 -13.88
N PRO A 333 19.24 -26.46 -15.00
CA PRO A 333 18.53 -26.49 -16.27
C PRO A 333 17.34 -27.45 -16.14
N VAL A 334 16.15 -26.91 -15.86
CA VAL A 334 14.90 -27.66 -15.80
C VAL A 334 14.19 -27.54 -17.15
N GLU A 335 13.55 -28.62 -17.59
CA GLU A 335 12.58 -28.58 -18.71
C GLU A 335 11.51 -27.52 -18.42
N GLU A 336 11.09 -26.80 -19.47
CA GLU A 336 10.18 -25.65 -19.45
C GLU A 336 9.21 -25.65 -18.25
N VAL A 337 9.50 -24.79 -17.25
CA VAL A 337 8.53 -24.52 -16.19
C VAL A 337 7.33 -23.87 -16.88
N GLY A 338 6.18 -24.55 -16.88
CA GLY A 338 4.97 -24.05 -17.52
C GLY A 338 4.67 -22.61 -17.10
N GLU A 339 4.72 -21.69 -18.06
CA GLU A 339 4.62 -20.25 -17.83
C GLU A 339 3.19 -19.83 -17.45
N ASP A 340 2.19 -20.65 -17.77
CA ASP A 340 0.76 -20.37 -17.57
C ASP A 340 0.41 -20.01 -16.11
N GLY A 341 1.18 -20.52 -15.15
CA GLY A 341 1.01 -20.22 -13.73
C GLY A 341 1.40 -18.80 -13.32
N TRP A 342 2.19 -18.06 -14.10
CA TRP A 342 2.74 -16.76 -13.69
C TRP A 342 1.93 -15.55 -14.18
N PHE A 343 0.85 -15.80 -14.92
CA PHE A 343 0.00 -14.75 -15.45
C PHE A 343 -1.14 -14.37 -14.51
N ALA A 344 -1.30 -13.06 -14.31
CA ALA A 344 -2.52 -12.47 -13.81
C ALA A 344 -3.60 -12.51 -14.90
N THR A 345 -4.76 -13.04 -14.55
CA THR A 345 -5.97 -13.14 -15.37
C THR A 345 -7.13 -12.51 -14.61
N ASP A 346 -8.19 -12.09 -15.31
CA ASP A 346 -9.33 -11.42 -14.66
C ASP A 346 -9.92 -12.24 -13.50
N GLU A 347 -10.04 -13.56 -13.68
CA GLU A 347 -10.56 -14.48 -12.67
C GLU A 347 -9.77 -14.46 -11.35
N ASN A 348 -8.45 -14.27 -11.42
CA ASN A 348 -7.57 -14.36 -10.25
C ASN A 348 -7.17 -13.00 -9.67
N VAL A 349 -7.60 -11.88 -10.26
CA VAL A 349 -7.34 -10.52 -9.72
C VAL A 349 -8.58 -9.71 -9.38
N ARG A 350 -9.79 -10.28 -9.48
CA ARG A 350 -11.05 -9.56 -9.26
C ARG A 350 -11.13 -8.78 -7.93
N GLY A 351 -10.48 -9.26 -6.87
CA GLY A 351 -10.49 -8.60 -5.56
C GLY A 351 -9.71 -7.27 -5.51
N VAL A 352 -8.80 -7.02 -6.45
CA VAL A 352 -7.89 -5.87 -6.40
C VAL A 352 -8.50 -4.56 -6.92
N TRP A 353 -9.52 -4.66 -7.78
CA TRP A 353 -10.15 -3.50 -8.42
C TRP A 353 -10.71 -2.53 -7.40
N ASN A 354 -11.56 -3.04 -6.50
CA ASN A 354 -12.22 -2.25 -5.48
C ASN A 354 -11.22 -1.68 -4.46
N LEU A 355 -10.17 -2.45 -4.15
CA LEU A 355 -9.11 -2.03 -3.24
C LEU A 355 -8.40 -0.77 -3.77
N CYS A 356 -8.08 -0.68 -5.06
CA CYS A 356 -7.26 0.43 -5.58
C CYS A 356 -8.04 1.58 -6.22
N ILE A 357 -9.28 1.36 -6.67
CA ILE A 357 -10.04 2.35 -7.46
C ILE A 357 -11.03 3.12 -6.59
N ARG A 358 -11.69 2.46 -5.63
CA ARG A 358 -12.85 3.01 -4.92
C ARG A 358 -12.59 4.36 -4.25
N HIS A 359 -11.49 4.52 -3.53
CA HIS A 359 -11.17 5.79 -2.85
C HIS A 359 -10.72 6.91 -3.80
N ARG A 360 -10.44 6.58 -5.07
CA ARG A 360 -10.02 7.50 -6.12
C ARG A 360 -11.15 7.91 -7.05
N VAL A 361 -12.34 7.38 -6.87
CA VAL A 361 -13.49 7.69 -7.70
C VAL A 361 -14.61 8.21 -6.81
N ARG A 362 -15.24 9.30 -7.23
CA ARG A 362 -16.37 9.89 -6.52
C ARG A 362 -17.49 10.17 -7.49
N LEU A 363 -18.71 10.26 -6.99
CA LEU A 363 -19.75 10.93 -7.74
C LEU A 363 -19.48 12.42 -7.79
N ARG A 364 -19.59 12.97 -8.99
CA ARG A 364 -19.73 14.40 -9.19
C ARG A 364 -21.02 14.87 -8.53
N ARG A 365 -21.03 16.14 -8.15
CA ARG A 365 -22.26 16.80 -7.71
C ARG A 365 -23.14 17.03 -8.95
N PRO A 366 -24.48 17.07 -8.84
CA PRO A 366 -25.38 17.30 -9.98
C PRO A 366 -24.99 18.49 -10.85
N ARG A 367 -24.59 19.61 -10.24
CA ARG A 367 -24.08 20.78 -10.98
C ARG A 367 -22.77 20.49 -11.73
N GLY A 368 -21.90 19.66 -11.18
CA GLY A 368 -20.67 19.20 -11.82
C GLY A 368 -20.91 18.22 -12.97
N ASP A 369 -21.95 17.38 -12.88
CA ASP A 369 -22.41 16.52 -13.98
C ASP A 369 -22.88 17.36 -15.15
N ILE A 370 -23.81 18.27 -14.86
CA ILE A 370 -24.39 19.22 -15.81
C ILE A 370 -23.28 20.05 -16.47
N MET A 371 -22.35 20.61 -15.68
CA MET A 371 -21.23 21.39 -16.23
C MET A 371 -20.25 20.56 -17.06
N TRP A 372 -20.05 19.29 -16.76
CA TRP A 372 -19.19 18.43 -17.58
C TRP A 372 -19.85 18.04 -18.89
N LEU A 373 -21.14 17.71 -18.84
CA LEU A 373 -21.97 17.52 -20.02
C LEU A 373 -21.96 18.81 -20.85
N MET A 374 -22.09 19.99 -20.24
CA MET A 374 -22.04 21.29 -20.92
C MET A 374 -20.67 21.62 -21.52
N ARG A 375 -19.57 21.27 -20.85
CA ARG A 375 -18.21 21.43 -21.39
C ARG A 375 -17.94 20.52 -22.58
N HIS A 376 -18.68 19.41 -22.71
CA HIS A 376 -18.63 18.50 -23.86
C HIS A 376 -19.78 18.71 -24.85
N SER A 377 -20.78 19.51 -24.51
CA SER A 377 -21.98 19.80 -25.30
C SER A 377 -22.49 21.18 -24.88
N ALA A 378 -22.07 22.24 -25.58
CA ALA A 378 -22.46 23.61 -25.26
C ALA A 378 -23.99 23.76 -25.06
N GLY A 379 -24.45 24.27 -23.90
CA GLY A 379 -25.85 24.71 -23.69
C GLY A 379 -26.35 24.72 -22.23
N GLU A 380 -26.58 25.93 -21.70
CA GLU A 380 -27.36 26.43 -20.53
C GLU A 380 -27.66 25.64 -19.22
N PRO A 381 -27.43 26.24 -18.02
CA PRO A 381 -27.66 25.61 -16.71
C PRO A 381 -29.11 25.69 -16.19
N LEU A 382 -29.60 24.59 -15.60
CA LEU A 382 -30.79 24.54 -14.74
C LEU A 382 -30.41 24.34 -13.25
N PRO A 383 -31.25 24.77 -12.29
CA PRO A 383 -30.96 24.67 -10.86
C PRO A 383 -31.51 23.37 -10.26
N VAL A 384 -30.74 22.67 -9.42
CA VAL A 384 -31.25 21.55 -8.60
C VAL A 384 -30.58 21.49 -7.22
N GLN A 385 -31.43 21.11 -6.25
CA GLN A 385 -31.25 21.00 -4.80
C GLN A 385 -30.39 19.80 -4.35
N ASP A 386 -29.94 19.87 -3.09
CA ASP A 386 -28.99 18.95 -2.45
C ASP A 386 -29.67 17.72 -1.81
N GLU A 387 -29.37 16.53 -2.33
CA GLU A 387 -29.61 15.23 -1.66
C GLU A 387 -28.28 14.49 -1.51
N THR A 388 -27.90 14.13 -0.27
CA THR A 388 -26.53 13.65 0.05
C THR A 388 -26.45 12.26 0.68
N LYS A 389 -27.55 11.52 0.85
CA LYS A 389 -27.53 10.20 1.54
C LYS A 389 -27.53 8.96 0.64
N THR A 390 -27.88 9.07 -0.64
CA THR A 390 -27.95 7.95 -1.61
C THR A 390 -26.67 7.72 -2.43
N ARG A 391 -25.61 8.53 -2.20
CA ARG A 391 -24.52 8.68 -3.18
C ARG A 391 -23.42 7.60 -3.16
N ASP A 392 -23.07 7.03 -2.01
CA ASP A 392 -21.95 6.06 -1.99
C ASP A 392 -22.34 4.72 -2.63
N HIS A 393 -23.60 4.31 -2.47
CA HIS A 393 -24.11 3.10 -3.12
C HIS A 393 -24.15 3.24 -4.65
N ASP A 394 -24.41 4.44 -5.14
CA ASP A 394 -24.41 4.77 -6.57
C ASP A 394 -22.98 4.70 -7.16
N VAL A 395 -21.92 5.10 -6.44
CA VAL A 395 -20.53 4.96 -6.93
C VAL A 395 -20.19 3.49 -7.12
N ASP A 396 -20.45 2.67 -6.10
CA ASP A 396 -20.16 1.24 -6.13
C ASP A 396 -20.92 0.55 -7.27
N THR A 397 -22.20 0.87 -7.43
CA THR A 397 -23.03 0.31 -8.50
C THR A 397 -22.51 0.70 -9.89
N ILE A 398 -22.09 1.96 -10.09
CA ILE A 398 -21.52 2.40 -11.37
C ILE A 398 -20.16 1.75 -11.62
N LEU A 399 -19.30 1.65 -10.61
CA LEU A 399 -18.00 1.00 -10.74
C LEU A 399 -18.14 -0.50 -11.02
N ASP A 400 -19.05 -1.18 -10.33
CA ASP A 400 -19.35 -2.59 -10.57
C ASP A 400 -19.92 -2.80 -11.98
N ASP A 401 -20.77 -1.90 -12.49
CA ASP A 401 -21.27 -1.93 -13.87
C ASP A 401 -20.15 -1.69 -14.89
N ILE A 402 -19.22 -0.76 -14.63
CA ILE A 402 -18.04 -0.56 -15.48
C ILE A 402 -17.17 -1.82 -15.48
N LEU A 403 -16.89 -2.40 -14.31
CA LEU A 403 -16.07 -3.61 -14.17
C LEU A 403 -16.70 -4.83 -14.85
N GLN A 404 -18.03 -4.89 -14.95
CA GLN A 404 -18.73 -5.99 -15.65
C GLN A 404 -18.79 -5.83 -17.17
N ARG A 405 -18.64 -4.60 -17.69
CA ARG A 405 -18.81 -4.28 -19.13
C ARG A 405 -17.50 -4.11 -19.87
N VAL A 406 -16.47 -3.67 -19.17
CA VAL A 406 -15.08 -3.58 -19.66
C VAL A 406 -14.45 -4.97 -19.63
#